data_AF-A0AAV4FI76-F1
#
_entry.id   AF-A0AAV4FI76-F1
#
_cell.length_a   1.000
_cell.length_b   1.000
_cell.length_c   1.000
_cell.angle_alpha   90.00
_cell.angle_beta   90.00
_cell.angle_gamma   90.00
#
_symmetry.space_group_name_H-M   'P 1'
#
loop_
_entity.id
_entity.type
_entity.pdbx_description
1 polymer ?
#
loop_
_entity_poly.entity_id
_entity_poly.type
_entity_poly.pdbx_seq_one_letter_code
_entity_poly.pdbx_strand_id
1 'polypeptide(L)'
;MENKRKIESRHRGFERRILRRILGIRWEHRVTNKRIAERTGINLIADRVKSIRWRWLGHVLRMAKNRHPFLILTLNPQGKRIELDRGVHGGGQWTMKDQGLTKHGMS
;
A
#
# COMPACT_ATOMS: atom_id res chain seq x y z
N MET A 1 1.85 4.13 -13.42
CA MET A 1 0.64 3.26 -13.52
C MET A 1 0.99 1.80 -13.77
N GLU A 2 2.01 1.53 -14.60
CA GLU A 2 2.50 0.19 -14.94
C GLU A 2 2.77 -0.73 -13.73
N ASN A 3 3.46 -0.21 -12.71
CA ASN A 3 3.88 -1.02 -11.56
C ASN A 3 2.70 -1.52 -10.70
N LYS A 4 1.61 -0.74 -10.62
CA LYS A 4 0.41 -1.10 -9.85
C LYS A 4 -0.29 -2.30 -10.48
N ARG A 5 -0.50 -2.28 -11.80
CA ARG A 5 -1.11 -3.39 -12.55
C ARG A 5 -0.28 -4.66 -12.43
N LYS A 6 1.05 -4.53 -12.46
CA LYS A 6 1.99 -5.65 -12.28
C LYS A 6 1.83 -6.31 -10.90
N ILE A 7 1.76 -5.52 -9.82
CA ILE A 7 1.57 -6.04 -8.46
C ILE A 7 0.22 -6.76 -8.32
N GLU A 8 -0.87 -6.15 -8.83
CA GLU A 8 -2.21 -6.75 -8.79
C GLU A 8 -2.27 -8.08 -9.57
N SER A 9 -1.61 -8.14 -10.74
CA SER A 9 -1.50 -9.37 -11.54
C SER A 9 -0.77 -10.49 -10.79
N ARG A 10 0.36 -10.16 -10.14
CA ARG A 10 1.12 -11.13 -9.32
C ARG A 10 0.30 -11.69 -8.17
N HIS A 11 -0.44 -10.83 -7.47
CA HIS A 11 -1.35 -11.24 -6.39
C HIS A 11 -2.42 -12.22 -6.87
N ARG A 12 -3.09 -11.89 -7.99
CA ARG A 12 -4.12 -12.75 -8.59
C ARG A 12 -3.57 -14.13 -8.98
N GLY A 13 -2.37 -14.19 -9.54
CA GLY A 13 -1.72 -15.46 -9.89
C GLY A 13 -1.43 -16.32 -8.66
N PHE A 14 -0.92 -15.71 -7.60
CA PHE A 14 -0.62 -16.37 -6.33
C PHE A 14 -1.88 -16.91 -5.64
N GLU A 15 -2.91 -16.09 -5.49
CA GLU A 15 -4.19 -16.48 -4.88
C GLU A 15 -4.82 -17.66 -5.61
N ARG A 16 -4.90 -17.60 -6.94
CA ARG A 16 -5.47 -18.70 -7.75
C ARG A 16 -4.71 -20.00 -7.57
N ARG A 17 -3.38 -19.95 -7.45
CA ARG A 17 -2.54 -21.14 -7.22
C ARG A 17 -2.83 -21.75 -5.85
N ILE A 18 -2.94 -20.92 -4.80
CA ILE A 18 -3.26 -21.39 -3.45
C ILE A 18 -4.67 -21.98 -3.39
N LEU A 19 -5.67 -21.28 -3.93
CA LEU A 19 -7.06 -21.77 -3.94
C LEU A 19 -7.19 -23.12 -4.65
N ARG A 20 -6.50 -23.30 -5.77
CA ARG A 20 -6.45 -24.61 -6.47
C ARG A 20 -5.82 -25.70 -5.62
N ARG A 21 -4.74 -25.38 -4.89
CA ARG A 21 -4.06 -26.32 -4.00
C ARG A 21 -4.94 -26.74 -2.83
N ILE A 22 -5.59 -25.79 -2.16
CA ILE A 22 -6.50 -26.06 -1.03
C ILE A 22 -7.69 -26.91 -1.48
N LEU A 23 -8.24 -26.63 -2.66
CA LEU A 23 -9.38 -27.39 -3.21
C LEU A 23 -8.98 -28.71 -3.89
N GLY A 24 -7.69 -29.09 -3.88
CA GLY A 24 -7.22 -30.32 -4.53
C GLY A 24 -7.44 -30.35 -6.05
N ILE A 25 -7.51 -29.20 -6.71
CA ILE A 25 -7.81 -29.11 -8.15
C ILE A 25 -6.53 -29.33 -8.96
N ARG A 26 -6.48 -30.46 -9.66
CA ARG A 26 -5.44 -30.79 -10.64
C ARG A 26 -5.76 -30.22 -12.02
N TRP A 27 -4.76 -30.24 -12.91
CA TRP A 27 -4.90 -29.77 -14.29
C TRP A 27 -5.95 -30.58 -15.08
N GLU A 28 -6.08 -31.88 -14.77
CA GLU A 28 -7.03 -32.82 -15.39
C GLU A 28 -8.48 -32.42 -15.17
N HIS A 29 -8.78 -31.79 -14.02
CA HIS A 29 -10.17 -31.48 -13.63
C HIS A 29 -10.78 -30.35 -14.48
N ARG A 30 -10.00 -29.66 -15.32
CA ARG A 30 -10.43 -28.57 -16.23
C ARG A 30 -11.37 -27.53 -15.59
N VAL A 31 -11.20 -27.26 -14.29
CA VAL A 31 -12.06 -26.34 -13.55
C VAL A 31 -11.71 -24.90 -13.88
N THR A 32 -12.71 -24.15 -14.33
CA THR A 32 -12.59 -22.72 -14.66
C THR A 32 -12.35 -21.88 -13.40
N ASN A 33 -11.68 -20.74 -13.55
CA ASN A 33 -11.45 -19.81 -12.44
C ASN A 33 -12.77 -19.27 -11.86
N LYS A 34 -13.81 -19.10 -12.68
CA LYS A 34 -15.14 -18.66 -12.25
C LYS A 34 -15.76 -19.65 -11.28
N ARG A 35 -15.73 -20.95 -11.62
CA ARG A 35 -16.28 -22.02 -10.77
C ARG A 35 -15.51 -22.16 -9.45
N ILE A 36 -14.21 -21.89 -9.45
CA ILE A 36 -13.41 -21.84 -8.21
C ILE A 36 -13.88 -20.67 -7.33
N ALA A 37 -14.07 -19.48 -7.91
CA ALA A 37 -14.52 -18.30 -7.19
C ALA A 37 -15.94 -18.48 -6.62
N GLU A 38 -16.85 -19.08 -7.38
CA GLU A 38 -18.21 -19.42 -6.91
C GLU A 38 -18.19 -20.39 -5.72
N ARG A 39 -17.33 -21.40 -5.77
CA ARG A 39 -17.19 -22.38 -4.67
C ARG A 39 -16.59 -21.79 -3.41
N THR A 40 -15.64 -20.88 -3.54
CA THR A 40 -14.96 -20.30 -2.37
C THR A 40 -15.70 -19.11 -1.79
N GLY A 41 -16.47 -18.36 -2.60
CA GLY A 41 -17.09 -17.10 -2.19
C GLY A 41 -16.08 -16.02 -1.80
N ILE A 42 -14.79 -16.22 -2.11
CA ILE A 42 -13.70 -15.33 -1.69
C ILE A 42 -13.47 -14.27 -2.76
N ASN A 43 -13.49 -13.01 -2.32
CA ASN A 43 -13.03 -11.88 -3.14
C ASN A 43 -11.51 -11.85 -3.22
N LEU A 44 -10.96 -11.44 -4.36
CA LEU A 44 -9.52 -11.32 -4.55
C LEU A 44 -8.92 -10.29 -3.57
N ILE A 45 -7.69 -10.51 -3.12
CA ILE A 45 -7.06 -9.62 -2.13
C ILE A 45 -6.89 -8.22 -2.70
N ALA A 46 -6.57 -8.10 -3.99
CA ALA A 46 -6.49 -6.81 -4.67
C ALA A 46 -7.80 -6.00 -4.55
N ASP A 47 -8.95 -6.67 -4.69
CA ASP A 47 -10.27 -6.03 -4.61
C ASP A 47 -10.58 -5.64 -3.16
N ARG A 48 -10.21 -6.49 -2.19
CA ARG A 48 -10.33 -6.17 -0.77
C ARG A 48 -9.47 -4.98 -0.37
N VAL A 49 -8.20 -4.94 -0.78
CA VAL A 49 -7.28 -3.82 -0.53
C VAL A 49 -7.84 -2.53 -1.14
N LYS A 50 -8.38 -2.60 -2.36
CA LYS A 50 -9.04 -1.46 -3.01
C LYS A 50 -10.21 -0.96 -2.17
N SER A 51 -11.10 -1.84 -1.71
CA SER A 51 -12.25 -1.47 -0.89
C SER A 51 -11.84 -0.80 0.44
N ILE A 52 -10.81 -1.32 1.11
CA ILE A 52 -10.29 -0.76 2.37
C ILE A 52 -9.72 0.63 2.13
N ARG A 53 -8.94 0.81 1.05
CA ARG A 53 -8.38 2.13 0.68
C ARG A 53 -9.48 3.16 0.42
N TRP A 54 -10.53 2.77 -0.32
CA TRP A 54 -11.67 3.67 -0.56
C TRP A 54 -12.44 4.00 0.71
N ARG A 55 -12.67 3.01 1.59
CA ARG A 55 -13.31 3.25 2.89
C ARG A 55 -12.49 4.19 3.76
N TRP A 56 -11.17 4.00 3.82
CA TRP A 56 -10.26 4.86 4.55
C TRP A 56 -10.25 6.29 3.96
N LEU A 57 -10.14 6.41 2.64
CA LEU A 57 -10.18 7.71 1.96
C LEU A 57 -11.50 8.45 2.24
N GLY A 58 -12.64 7.76 2.12
CA GLY A 58 -13.94 8.33 2.44
C GLY A 58 -14.09 8.72 3.91
N HIS A 59 -13.47 7.97 4.83
CA HIS A 59 -13.42 8.34 6.23
C HIS A 59 -12.62 9.63 6.44
N VAL A 60 -11.42 9.72 5.86
CA VAL A 60 -10.57 10.93 5.95
C VAL A 60 -11.27 12.15 5.36
N LEU A 61 -11.94 12.01 4.21
CA LEU A 61 -12.68 13.10 3.56
C LEU A 61 -13.88 13.61 4.37
N ARG A 62 -14.45 12.78 5.26
CA ARG A 62 -15.53 13.18 6.18
C ARG A 62 -15.03 13.77 7.49
N MET A 63 -13.72 13.72 7.77
CA MET A 63 -13.16 14.36 8.97
C MET A 63 -13.21 15.88 8.83
N ALA A 64 -13.23 16.59 9.96
CA ALA A 64 -13.11 18.04 9.97
C ALA A 64 -11.78 18.49 9.35
N LYS A 65 -11.81 19.63 8.65
CA LYS A 65 -10.67 20.14 7.85
C LYS A 65 -9.41 20.46 8.67
N ASN A 66 -9.57 20.68 9.98
CA ASN A 66 -8.48 20.92 10.92
C ASN A 66 -7.79 19.62 11.40
N ARG A 67 -8.29 18.43 11.03
CA ARG A 67 -7.71 17.17 11.44
C ARG A 67 -6.50 16.84 10.58
N HIS A 68 -5.41 16.43 11.24
CA HIS A 68 -4.15 16.04 10.60
C HIS A 68 -4.31 15.11 9.38
N PRO A 69 -5.13 14.03 9.39
CA PRO A 69 -5.25 13.14 8.22
C PRO A 69 -5.81 13.83 6.98
N PHE A 70 -6.75 14.77 7.15
CA PHE A 70 -7.29 15.56 6.05
C PHE A 70 -6.24 16.52 5.50
N LEU A 71 -5.54 17.23 6.39
CA LEU A 71 -4.46 18.15 6.01
C LEU A 71 -3.36 17.44 5.24
N ILE A 72 -2.88 16.29 5.75
CA ILE A 72 -1.85 15.46 5.11
C ILE A 72 -2.32 14.97 3.73
N LEU A 73 -3.60 14.61 3.58
CA LEU A 73 -4.16 14.17 2.30
C LEU A 73 -4.19 15.31 1.26
N THR A 74 -4.48 16.54 1.68
CA THR A 74 -4.55 17.72 0.80
C THR A 74 -3.21 18.38 0.54
N LEU A 75 -2.21 18.13 1.39
CA LEU A 75 -0.91 18.73 1.28
C LEU A 75 -0.19 18.22 0.02
N ASN A 76 0.37 19.15 -0.76
CA ASN A 76 1.32 18.84 -1.82
C ASN A 76 2.73 19.14 -1.31
N PRO A 77 3.44 18.19 -0.66
CA PRO A 77 4.75 18.45 -0.12
C PRO A 77 5.76 18.66 -1.27
N GLN A 78 6.12 19.92 -1.52
CA GLN A 78 7.22 20.26 -2.42
C GLN A 78 8.53 20.12 -1.67
N GLY A 79 9.02 18.89 -1.54
CA GLY A 79 10.27 18.60 -0.87
C GLY A 79 10.79 17.20 -1.22
N LYS A 80 12.10 17.08 -1.39
CA LYS A 80 12.75 15.78 -1.59
C LYS A 80 12.67 15.01 -0.27
N ARG A 81 12.07 13.82 -0.26
CA ARG A 81 12.05 12.94 0.92
C ARG A 81 13.50 12.65 1.30
N ILE A 82 13.94 13.15 2.46
CA ILE A 82 15.26 12.82 3.00
C ILE A 82 15.19 11.35 3.41
N GLU A 83 15.89 10.51 2.66
CA GLU A 83 16.08 9.11 3.02
C GLU A 83 17.11 9.09 4.14
N LEU A 84 16.64 9.06 5.39
CA LEU A 84 17.51 8.77 6.52
C LEU A 84 17.97 7.33 6.33
N ASP A 85 19.17 7.20 5.77
CA ASP A 85 19.84 5.92 5.60
C ASP A 85 19.88 5.22 6.96
N ARG A 86 19.43 3.95 7.00
CA ARG A 86 19.28 3.18 8.23
C ARG A 86 20.65 2.69 8.71
N GLY A 87 21.55 3.60 9.01
CA GLY A 87 22.94 3.27 9.32
C GLY A 87 23.76 4.35 10.04
N VAL A 88 23.18 5.47 10.50
CA VAL A 88 23.97 6.50 11.21
C VAL A 88 23.34 6.87 12.53
N HIS A 89 23.64 6.08 13.57
CA HIS A 89 23.66 6.58 14.94
C HIS A 89 24.88 7.50 15.09
N GLY A 90 24.75 8.73 14.58
CA GLY A 90 25.69 9.83 14.83
C GLY A 90 24.90 10.97 15.46
N GLY A 91 25.23 11.31 16.71
CA GLY A 91 24.53 12.29 17.55
C GLY A 91 24.68 13.74 17.07
N GLY A 92 24.18 14.05 15.88
CA GLY A 92 24.04 15.42 15.39
C GLY A 92 22.66 15.99 15.71
N GLN A 93 22.63 17.22 16.23
CA GLN A 93 21.38 17.92 16.54
C GLN A 93 20.76 18.45 15.24
N TRP A 94 19.56 17.96 14.91
CA TRP A 94 18.80 18.38 13.74
C TRP A 94 17.86 19.52 14.10
N THR A 95 17.92 20.63 13.36
CA THR A 95 16.96 21.72 13.53
C THR A 95 16.13 21.88 12.25
N MET A 96 14.83 22.08 12.44
CA MET A 96 13.83 22.22 11.37
C MET A 96 13.64 23.71 11.07
N LYS A 97 13.95 24.14 9.85
CA LYS A 97 13.65 25.51 9.37
C LYS A 97 12.64 25.42 8.22
N ASP A 98 12.01 26.55 7.89
CA ASP A 98 10.91 26.65 6.92
C ASP A 98 11.25 26.15 5.49
N GLN A 99 12.54 25.91 5.20
CA GLN A 99 13.04 25.41 3.92
C GLN A 99 13.59 23.97 3.98
N GLY A 100 13.50 23.27 5.12
CA GLY A 100 13.95 21.89 5.30
C GLY A 100 14.94 21.68 6.46
N LEU A 101 15.35 20.42 6.66
CA LEU A 101 16.26 19.98 7.74
C LEU A 101 17.73 20.22 7.35
N THR A 102 18.46 21.01 8.14
CA THR A 102 19.89 21.26 7.96
C THR A 102 20.70 20.61 9.09
N LYS A 103 21.75 19.85 8.74
CA LYS A 103 22.73 19.32 9.70
C LYS A 103 23.84 20.34 9.93
N HIS A 104 24.11 20.68 11.19
CA HIS A 104 25.31 21.43 11.56
C HIS A 104 26.34 20.45 12.12
N GLY A 105 27.57 20.47 11.59
CA GLY A 105 28.68 19.72 12.17
C GLY A 105 29.17 20.42 13.43
N MET A 106 29.39 19.67 14.52
CA MET A 106 30.17 20.17 15.65
C MET A 106 31.62 20.31 15.19
N SER A 107 32.20 21.48 15.48
CA SER A 107 33.56 21.87 15.07
C SER A 107 34.64 20.96 15.65
#